data_AF-A0A8C6I4U9-F1
#
_entry.id   AF-A0A8C6I4U9-F1
#
_cell.length_a   1.000
_cell.length_b   1.000
_cell.length_c   1.000
_cell.angle_alpha   90.00
_cell.angle_beta   90.00
_cell.angle_gamma   90.00
#
_symmetry.space_group_name_H-M   'P 1'
#
loop_
_entity.id
_entity.type
_entity.pdbx_description
1 polymer ?
#
loop_
_entity_poly.entity_id
_entity_poly.type
_entity_poly.pdbx_seq_one_letter_code
_entity_poly.pdbx_strand_id
1 'polypeptide(L)'
;MLSFMSFFLILEYFLLLSVTHPKCFWRIKQNENKVGDVEDNCFFYIYTRQGPLLNDPFNGNPDILLTTRNIHLILALLFAIKQINRNIHILPNISLIVNVNCAKKEDLQMTNMYSNRDATIPNYNCKHGRRILTVLTGPRWFSSAILGPLLHIFAIPQVAPFLENNKFIIPSGYQYNINQRGKLDTEYDILYAMDLLPALGLNVKIGKFSQHFLHFQQLYIAEDMIDWTIDIRQTLQSVCSVPCSVGFRKFIQKGKAVCCFDCTPCPENEISNMTDMDQCVKCPNDQYANIKQTHCIKKVVTFLAYEDPLGMTLTCLALLFSALTTVILSILLKHQDNPIVKANNRLLSYILLISLIFCFLCSLLYIGHPHMATCILQQTTFAVVFTVAVSTILAKTITVVMAFKITDPRKKIRQMLVTRAPNYIIPICTMIQLTLCGTWIGTSPPFVDSDPHFEHGHIIIVCNKGSVIAFYCVLGYLGLLALGSFTVAFLARNLPDRFNEAKFLTFSMLVFCSVWITFLPVYHSTKGKAMVVVEIFSILTSSAGLLVCIFFPKCVTILLKPKVNFTQKFSDTHSKIEYNH
;
A
#
# COMPACT_ATOMS: atom_id res chain seq x y z
N MET A 1 -20.04 6.50 -6.65
CA MET A 1 -20.54 5.36 -5.85
C MET A 1 -21.00 5.72 -4.42
N LEU A 2 -20.95 6.98 -3.96
CA LEU A 2 -21.48 7.35 -2.63
C LEU A 2 -23.00 7.68 -2.62
N SER A 3 -23.63 7.89 -3.78
CA SER A 3 -25.06 8.23 -3.86
C SER A 3 -26.00 7.01 -3.79
N PHE A 4 -25.46 5.79 -3.89
CA PHE A 4 -26.26 4.54 -3.90
C PHE A 4 -26.37 3.89 -2.50
N MET A 5 -25.51 4.28 -1.56
CA MET A 5 -25.53 3.78 -0.17
C MET A 5 -26.49 4.56 0.74
N SER A 6 -26.92 5.74 0.32
CA SER A 6 -27.87 6.56 1.09
C SER A 6 -29.33 6.07 0.97
N PHE A 7 -29.64 5.24 -0.03
CA PHE A 7 -31.00 4.73 -0.27
C PHE A 7 -31.30 3.47 0.57
N PHE A 8 -30.28 2.69 0.93
CA PHE A 8 -30.44 1.47 1.75
C PHE A 8 -30.59 1.75 3.25
N LEU A 9 -30.03 2.85 3.75
CA LEU A 9 -30.12 3.22 5.18
C LEU A 9 -31.50 3.80 5.59
N ILE A 10 -32.36 4.15 4.63
CA ILE A 10 -33.71 4.65 4.90
C ILE A 10 -34.72 3.49 4.99
N LEU A 11 -34.39 2.29 4.48
CA LEU A 11 -35.29 1.14 4.44
C LEU A 11 -35.26 0.28 5.73
N GLU A 12 -34.22 0.40 6.56
CA GLU A 12 -34.11 -0.32 7.84
C GLU A 12 -34.80 0.41 9.01
N TYR A 13 -35.11 1.70 8.85
CA TYR A 13 -35.76 2.51 9.89
C TYR A 13 -37.28 2.29 9.98
N PHE A 14 -37.91 1.69 8.96
CA PHE A 14 -39.36 1.53 8.89
C PHE A 14 -39.90 0.18 9.40
N LEU A 15 -39.03 -0.73 9.88
CA LEU A 15 -39.43 -2.07 10.37
C LEU A 15 -39.53 -2.20 11.91
N LEU A 16 -39.46 -1.09 12.65
CA LEU A 16 -39.43 -1.11 14.12
C LEU A 16 -40.60 -0.38 14.82
N LEU A 17 -41.75 -0.25 14.16
CA LEU A 17 -42.99 0.18 14.82
C LEU A 17 -44.21 -0.68 14.43
N SER A 18 -44.53 -1.70 15.24
CA SER A 18 -45.91 -1.98 15.68
C SER A 18 -45.91 -3.01 16.83
N VAL A 19 -46.16 -2.60 18.08
CA VAL A 19 -47.43 -2.66 18.83
C VAL A 19 -47.58 -3.90 19.73
N THR A 20 -47.88 -3.60 20.99
CA THR A 20 -48.10 -4.41 22.21
C THR A 20 -49.54 -4.93 22.38
N HIS A 21 -49.76 -6.08 23.05
CA HIS A 21 -50.59 -6.28 24.28
C HIS A 21 -50.95 -7.77 24.65
N PRO A 22 -51.49 -8.10 25.86
CA PRO A 22 -51.20 -9.32 26.66
C PRO A 22 -52.42 -10.27 26.90
N LYS A 23 -52.24 -11.41 27.61
CA LYS A 23 -53.22 -11.97 28.61
C LYS A 23 -52.84 -13.32 29.29
N CYS A 24 -53.24 -13.37 30.58
CA CYS A 24 -53.71 -14.51 31.42
C CYS A 24 -52.74 -15.56 32.02
N PHE A 25 -52.79 -15.69 33.36
CA PHE A 25 -52.26 -16.82 34.14
C PHE A 25 -53.41 -17.58 34.82
N TRP A 26 -53.35 -18.91 34.78
CA TRP A 26 -54.36 -19.85 35.28
C TRP A 26 -54.23 -20.12 36.79
N ARG A 27 -55.35 -20.43 37.45
CA ARG A 27 -55.45 -20.95 38.83
C ARG A 27 -55.62 -22.47 38.77
N ILE A 28 -54.77 -23.24 39.44
CA ILE A 28 -54.92 -24.70 39.58
C ILE A 28 -55.47 -25.03 40.97
N LYS A 29 -56.44 -25.95 40.98
CA LYS A 29 -57.22 -26.48 42.08
C LYS A 29 -56.48 -27.69 42.67
N GLN A 30 -56.30 -27.76 43.99
CA GLN A 30 -55.72 -28.93 44.66
C GLN A 30 -56.68 -30.12 44.60
N ASN A 31 -56.18 -31.27 44.17
CA ASN A 31 -56.77 -32.58 44.45
C ASN A 31 -55.76 -33.39 45.26
N GLU A 32 -56.18 -33.83 46.45
CA GLU A 32 -55.47 -34.81 47.26
C GLU A 32 -55.55 -36.19 46.56
N ASN A 33 -54.39 -36.74 46.18
CA ASN A 33 -54.27 -38.17 45.91
C ASN A 33 -53.29 -38.77 46.91
N LYS A 34 -53.81 -39.65 47.76
CA LYS A 34 -53.06 -40.55 48.64
C LYS A 34 -52.47 -41.69 47.81
N VAL A 35 -51.17 -41.63 47.52
CA VAL A 35 -50.35 -42.78 47.11
C VAL A 35 -49.06 -42.69 47.91
N GLY A 36 -48.65 -43.80 48.52
CA GLY A 36 -47.61 -43.87 49.55
C GLY A 36 -46.31 -43.13 49.21
N ASP A 37 -45.79 -42.40 50.19
CA ASP A 37 -44.55 -41.63 50.12
C ASP A 37 -43.36 -42.54 49.77
N VAL A 38 -42.94 -42.53 48.51
CA VAL A 38 -41.58 -42.91 48.11
C VAL A 38 -40.74 -41.66 48.22
N GLU A 39 -39.80 -41.65 49.17
CA GLU A 39 -39.01 -40.46 49.48
C GLU A 39 -37.90 -40.23 48.44
N ASP A 40 -38.12 -39.28 47.53
CA ASP A 40 -37.16 -38.89 46.51
C ASP A 40 -36.14 -37.85 47.02
N ASN A 41 -34.86 -38.03 46.67
CA ASN A 41 -33.79 -37.07 46.97
C ASN A 41 -33.68 -36.07 45.80
N CYS A 42 -33.83 -34.78 46.09
CA CYS A 42 -33.74 -33.70 45.10
C CYS A 42 -32.46 -32.86 45.25
N PHE A 43 -31.90 -32.48 44.10
CA PHE A 43 -30.75 -31.59 43.97
C PHE A 43 -31.13 -30.35 43.14
N PHE A 44 -30.72 -29.18 43.62
CA PHE A 44 -30.97 -27.91 42.96
C PHE A 44 -29.65 -27.32 42.47
N TYR A 45 -29.47 -27.25 41.15
CA TYR A 45 -28.30 -26.68 40.51
C TYR A 45 -28.58 -25.24 40.12
N ILE A 46 -27.91 -24.29 40.77
CA ILE A 46 -28.01 -22.86 40.48
C ILE A 46 -26.78 -22.46 39.68
N TYR A 47 -26.97 -21.82 38.53
CA TYR A 47 -25.87 -21.32 37.73
C TYR A 47 -26.10 -19.89 37.26
N THR A 48 -25.00 -19.16 37.07
CA THR A 48 -25.02 -17.77 36.61
C THR A 48 -25.06 -17.68 35.08
N ARG A 49 -25.86 -16.76 34.57
CA ARG A 49 -25.88 -16.35 33.15
C ARG A 49 -25.70 -14.84 33.04
N GLN A 50 -24.90 -14.42 32.07
CA GLN A 50 -24.59 -13.01 31.84
C GLN A 50 -25.73 -12.35 31.05
N GLY A 51 -26.21 -11.19 31.52
CA GLY A 51 -27.34 -10.45 30.95
C GLY A 51 -28.71 -10.75 31.59
N PRO A 52 -29.75 -9.96 31.26
CA PRO A 52 -31.11 -10.11 31.79
C PRO A 52 -31.81 -11.35 31.20
N LEU A 53 -32.47 -12.16 32.02
CA LEU A 53 -33.31 -13.27 31.55
C LEU A 53 -34.65 -12.74 31.00
N LEU A 54 -34.96 -13.06 29.75
CA LEU A 54 -36.24 -12.76 29.10
C LEU A 54 -37.31 -13.85 29.30
N ASN A 55 -36.93 -15.05 29.76
CA ASN A 55 -37.81 -16.21 29.98
C ASN A 55 -37.79 -16.68 31.45
N ASP A 56 -38.72 -17.56 31.83
CA ASP A 56 -38.75 -18.12 33.19
C ASP A 56 -37.43 -18.82 33.56
N PRO A 57 -36.93 -18.67 34.80
CA PRO A 57 -35.62 -19.15 35.23
C PRO A 57 -35.52 -20.67 35.44
N PHE A 58 -36.50 -21.44 34.96
CA PHE A 58 -36.60 -22.89 35.14
C PHE A 58 -36.39 -23.62 33.81
N ASN A 59 -35.51 -24.61 33.81
CA ASN A 59 -35.26 -25.45 32.63
C ASN A 59 -35.42 -26.93 33.01
N GLY A 60 -36.67 -27.34 33.30
CA GLY A 60 -37.05 -28.71 33.65
C GLY A 60 -38.51 -28.99 33.30
N ASN A 61 -38.84 -30.26 33.06
CA ASN A 61 -40.20 -30.69 32.73
C ASN A 61 -41.07 -30.69 34.01
N PRO A 62 -42.22 -29.98 34.05
CA PRO A 62 -43.02 -29.84 35.28
C PRO A 62 -43.72 -31.13 35.74
N ASP A 63 -43.67 -32.20 34.95
CA ASP A 63 -44.41 -33.45 35.19
C ASP A 63 -43.65 -34.54 35.98
N ILE A 64 -42.46 -34.24 36.50
CA ILE A 64 -41.77 -35.16 37.42
C ILE A 64 -42.57 -35.18 38.73
N LEU A 65 -43.30 -36.27 38.98
CA LEU A 65 -44.22 -36.51 40.10
C LEU A 65 -43.75 -35.90 41.44
N LEU A 66 -44.03 -34.62 41.66
CA LEU A 66 -43.57 -33.87 42.81
C LEU A 66 -44.45 -34.21 44.01
N THR A 67 -43.89 -34.91 45.00
CA THR A 67 -44.58 -35.19 46.27
C THR A 67 -44.91 -33.88 46.98
N THR A 68 -46.12 -33.80 47.55
CA THR A 68 -46.74 -32.60 48.15
C THR A 68 -45.88 -31.91 49.22
N ARG A 69 -44.93 -32.65 49.80
CA ARG A 69 -44.05 -32.21 50.90
C ARG A 69 -42.88 -31.33 50.46
N ASN A 70 -42.34 -31.50 49.25
CA ASN A 70 -41.16 -30.75 48.76
C ASN A 70 -41.52 -29.54 47.89
N ILE A 71 -42.76 -29.45 47.39
CA ILE A 71 -43.23 -28.36 46.52
C ILE A 71 -43.00 -26.97 47.16
N HIS A 72 -43.22 -26.84 48.47
CA HIS A 72 -43.03 -25.56 49.18
C HIS A 72 -41.58 -25.07 49.15
N LEU A 73 -40.59 -25.98 49.22
CA LEU A 73 -39.16 -25.63 49.17
C LEU A 73 -38.75 -25.15 47.78
N ILE A 74 -39.29 -25.78 46.74
CA ILE A 74 -39.02 -25.43 45.33
C ILE A 74 -39.65 -24.08 45.01
N LEU A 75 -40.90 -23.86 45.43
CA LEU A 75 -41.58 -22.58 45.25
C LEU A 75 -40.90 -21.45 46.03
N ALA A 76 -40.43 -21.72 47.25
CA ALA A 76 -39.66 -20.74 48.03
C ALA A 76 -38.33 -20.38 47.35
N LEU A 77 -37.59 -21.37 46.82
CA LEU A 77 -36.33 -21.14 46.11
C LEU A 77 -36.55 -20.37 44.79
N LEU A 78 -37.58 -20.74 44.02
CA LEU A 78 -37.95 -20.04 42.79
C LEU A 78 -38.35 -18.59 43.06
N PHE A 79 -39.14 -18.36 44.10
CA PHE A 79 -39.53 -17.01 44.51
C PHE A 79 -38.29 -16.17 44.91
N ALA A 80 -37.39 -16.74 45.72
CA ALA A 80 -36.17 -16.07 46.13
C ALA A 80 -35.28 -15.68 44.94
N ILE A 81 -35.07 -16.60 43.99
CA ILE A 81 -34.25 -16.34 42.80
C ILE A 81 -34.91 -15.33 41.87
N LYS A 82 -36.24 -15.37 41.73
CA LYS A 82 -36.98 -14.36 40.97
C LYS A 82 -36.84 -12.97 41.59
N GLN A 83 -36.84 -12.85 42.91
CA GLN A 83 -36.61 -11.57 43.59
C GLN A 83 -35.16 -11.08 43.47
N ILE A 84 -34.18 -11.98 43.59
CA ILE A 84 -32.76 -11.65 43.41
C ILE A 84 -32.50 -11.14 41.98
N ASN A 85 -32.98 -11.85 40.96
CA ASN A 85 -32.81 -11.45 39.56
C ASN A 85 -33.56 -10.15 39.21
N ARG A 86 -34.59 -9.77 39.97
CA ARG A 86 -35.35 -8.53 39.76
C ARG A 86 -34.63 -7.30 40.32
N ASN A 87 -33.70 -7.46 41.26
CA ASN A 87 -32.98 -6.36 41.86
C ASN A 87 -31.55 -6.22 41.28
N ILE A 88 -31.38 -5.22 40.41
CA ILE A 88 -30.13 -4.93 39.70
C ILE A 88 -28.99 -4.54 40.67
N HIS A 89 -29.30 -4.08 41.89
CA HIS A 89 -28.29 -3.74 42.89
C HIS A 89 -27.69 -4.97 43.61
N ILE A 90 -28.35 -6.14 43.55
CA ILE A 90 -27.86 -7.37 44.19
C ILE A 90 -26.93 -8.14 43.24
N LEU A 91 -27.31 -8.29 41.97
CA LEU A 91 -26.50 -8.91 40.93
C LEU A 91 -26.50 -8.03 39.66
N PRO A 92 -25.54 -7.10 39.52
CA PRO A 92 -25.46 -6.27 38.32
C PRO A 92 -25.03 -7.11 37.11
N ASN A 93 -25.87 -7.11 36.06
CA ASN A 93 -25.58 -7.75 34.77
C ASN A 93 -25.43 -9.28 34.79
N ILE A 94 -25.92 -9.94 35.85
CA ILE A 94 -25.90 -11.40 36.04
C ILE A 94 -27.29 -11.85 36.52
N SER A 95 -27.80 -12.92 35.92
CA SER A 95 -29.05 -13.57 36.32
C SER A 95 -28.80 -15.02 36.74
N LEU A 96 -29.49 -15.49 37.76
CA LEU A 96 -29.44 -16.86 38.26
C LEU A 96 -30.49 -17.75 37.57
N ILE A 97 -30.11 -18.98 37.22
CA ILE A 97 -30.98 -20.01 36.66
C ILE A 97 -30.93 -21.25 37.54
N VAL A 98 -32.07 -21.93 37.71
CA VAL A 98 -32.17 -23.16 38.51
C VAL A 98 -32.53 -24.34 37.63
N ASN A 99 -31.80 -25.43 37.81
CA ASN A 99 -32.20 -26.75 37.34
C ASN A 99 -32.44 -27.70 38.52
N VAL A 100 -33.51 -28.48 38.47
CA VAL A 100 -33.91 -29.39 39.54
C VAL A 100 -33.86 -30.81 39.03
N ASN A 101 -33.13 -31.65 39.75
CA ASN A 101 -33.05 -33.07 39.46
C ASN A 101 -33.46 -33.86 40.71
N CYS A 102 -34.50 -34.68 40.60
CA CYS A 102 -34.99 -35.55 41.68
C CYS A 102 -34.89 -37.00 41.20
N ALA A 103 -34.31 -37.87 42.03
CA ALA A 103 -34.13 -39.29 41.72
C ALA A 103 -34.57 -40.19 42.88
N LYS A 104 -35.03 -41.40 42.52
CA LYS A 104 -35.38 -42.48 43.45
C LYS A 104 -34.13 -43.13 44.03
N LYS A 105 -34.26 -43.71 45.23
CA LYS A 105 -33.18 -44.34 46.02
C LYS A 105 -32.39 -45.42 45.27
N GLU A 106 -32.99 -46.07 44.27
CA GLU A 106 -32.38 -47.17 43.49
C GLU A 106 -31.66 -46.70 42.21
N ASP A 107 -31.90 -45.47 41.75
CA ASP A 107 -31.25 -44.89 40.56
C ASP A 107 -29.99 -44.06 40.90
N LEU A 108 -29.52 -44.10 42.15
CA LEU A 108 -28.29 -43.43 42.56
C LEU A 108 -27.03 -44.24 42.16
N GLN A 109 -27.07 -44.93 41.01
CA GLN A 109 -25.83 -45.21 40.29
C GLN A 109 -25.36 -43.90 39.66
N MET A 110 -24.06 -43.65 39.81
CA MET A 110 -23.28 -42.46 39.46
C MET A 110 -23.27 -42.09 37.97
N THR A 111 -24.41 -42.08 37.29
CA THR A 111 -24.46 -42.01 35.81
C THR A 111 -25.20 -40.79 35.24
N ASN A 112 -25.88 -39.97 36.05
CA ASN A 112 -26.60 -38.80 35.51
C ASN A 112 -25.95 -37.44 35.80
N MET A 113 -24.78 -37.39 36.45
CA MET A 113 -24.01 -36.14 36.61
C MET A 113 -23.29 -35.71 35.31
N TYR A 114 -23.23 -36.61 34.32
CA TYR A 114 -22.71 -36.37 32.97
C TYR A 114 -23.75 -36.76 31.91
N SER A 115 -24.97 -36.23 32.00
CA SER A 115 -25.93 -36.35 30.88
C SER A 115 -25.89 -35.12 29.99
N ASN A 116 -24.92 -35.14 29.07
CA ASN A 116 -25.12 -34.65 27.72
C ASN A 116 -24.26 -35.57 26.82
N ARG A 117 -24.74 -36.80 26.62
CA ARG A 117 -24.01 -37.87 25.89
C ARG A 117 -23.74 -37.57 24.41
N ASP A 118 -24.23 -36.46 23.88
CA ASP A 118 -24.02 -36.06 22.48
C ASP A 118 -23.05 -34.87 22.27
N ALA A 119 -22.40 -34.39 23.34
CA ALA A 119 -21.37 -33.37 23.20
C ALA A 119 -19.99 -33.99 23.45
N THR A 120 -19.23 -34.21 22.36
CA THR A 120 -17.76 -34.38 22.42
C THR A 120 -17.20 -33.37 23.41
N ILE A 121 -16.66 -33.84 24.55
CA ILE A 121 -16.01 -32.99 25.53
C ILE A 121 -14.71 -32.50 24.89
N PRO A 122 -14.61 -31.23 24.46
CA PRO A 122 -13.36 -30.73 23.95
C PRO A 122 -12.40 -30.53 25.14
N ASN A 123 -11.11 -30.82 24.95
CA ASN A 123 -10.02 -30.55 25.91
C ASN A 123 -9.85 -29.04 26.25
N TYR A 124 -10.70 -28.17 25.69
CA TYR A 124 -10.72 -26.75 26.03
C TYR A 124 -12.12 -26.17 25.77
N ASN A 125 -12.57 -25.27 26.65
CA ASN A 125 -13.80 -24.50 26.46
C ASN A 125 -13.47 -23.00 26.51
N CYS A 126 -13.27 -22.39 25.34
CA CYS A 126 -13.06 -20.95 25.20
C CYS A 126 -14.41 -20.21 25.18
N LYS A 127 -15.12 -20.21 26.32
CA LYS A 127 -16.16 -19.21 26.60
C LYS A 127 -15.72 -18.42 27.82
N HIS A 128 -15.32 -17.17 27.60
CA HIS A 128 -14.97 -16.23 28.65
C HIS A 128 -16.23 -15.85 29.46
N GLY A 129 -16.50 -16.63 30.51
CA GLY A 129 -17.53 -16.35 31.50
C GLY A 129 -17.42 -17.35 32.64
N ARG A 130 -17.02 -16.88 33.83
CA ARG A 130 -17.02 -17.71 35.05
C ARG A 130 -18.47 -18.10 35.36
N ARG A 131 -18.84 -19.35 35.08
CA ARG A 131 -20.11 -19.94 35.54
C ARG A 131 -19.86 -20.47 36.96
N ILE A 132 -20.46 -19.82 37.94
CA ILE A 132 -20.46 -20.34 39.32
C ILE A 132 -21.63 -21.31 39.38
N LEU A 133 -21.34 -22.57 39.69
CA LEU A 133 -22.32 -23.61 39.94
C LEU A 133 -22.47 -23.78 41.44
N THR A 134 -23.63 -23.43 41.97
CA THR A 134 -23.98 -23.67 43.38
C THR A 134 -24.99 -24.80 43.43
N VAL A 135 -24.72 -25.85 44.19
CA VAL A 135 -25.64 -26.99 44.34
C VAL A 135 -26.23 -26.97 45.74
N LEU A 136 -27.55 -26.90 45.84
CA LEU A 136 -28.27 -27.08 47.10
C LEU A 136 -28.80 -28.50 47.17
N THR A 137 -28.42 -29.22 48.22
CA THR A 137 -29.00 -30.52 48.57
C THR A 137 -30.26 -30.28 49.41
N GLY A 138 -31.32 -31.07 49.20
CA GLY A 138 -32.52 -31.00 50.04
C GLY A 138 -32.26 -31.17 51.54
N PRO A 139 -33.28 -31.04 52.41
CA PRO A 139 -33.13 -30.93 53.88
C PRO A 139 -32.63 -32.21 54.59
N ARG A 140 -32.22 -33.25 53.85
CA ARG A 140 -31.74 -34.52 54.39
C ARG A 140 -30.23 -34.58 54.34
N TRP A 141 -29.63 -34.87 55.50
CA TRP A 141 -28.17 -34.97 55.66
C TRP A 141 -27.51 -36.03 54.75
N PHE A 142 -28.24 -37.11 54.41
CA PHE A 142 -27.73 -38.19 53.56
C PHE A 142 -27.34 -37.73 52.14
N SER A 143 -28.13 -36.85 51.52
CA SER A 143 -27.85 -36.33 50.18
C SER A 143 -26.60 -35.44 50.16
N SER A 144 -26.37 -34.69 51.24
CA SER A 144 -25.16 -33.87 51.42
C SER A 144 -23.91 -34.72 51.62
N ALA A 145 -24.03 -35.85 52.34
CA ALA A 145 -22.92 -36.77 52.60
C ALA A 145 -22.40 -37.47 51.34
N ILE A 146 -23.27 -37.77 50.37
CA ILE A 146 -22.88 -38.41 49.10
C ILE A 146 -22.31 -37.39 48.11
N LEU A 147 -22.93 -36.20 47.99
CA LEU A 147 -22.55 -35.23 46.95
C LEU A 147 -21.39 -34.31 47.36
N GLY A 148 -21.21 -34.08 48.67
CA GLY A 148 -20.19 -33.19 49.22
C GLY A 148 -18.76 -33.52 48.74
N PRO A 149 -18.31 -34.79 48.82
CA PRO A 149 -16.99 -35.19 48.34
C PRO A 149 -16.79 -35.03 46.82
N LEU A 150 -17.85 -35.19 46.02
CA LEU A 150 -17.81 -35.07 44.55
C LEU A 150 -17.69 -33.63 44.07
N LEU A 151 -18.38 -32.71 44.74
CA LEU A 151 -18.32 -31.27 44.42
C LEU A 151 -17.01 -30.61 44.90
N HIS A 152 -16.31 -31.25 45.86
CA HIS A 152 -14.99 -30.81 46.34
C HIS A 152 -13.92 -30.82 45.23
N ILE A 153 -14.10 -31.62 44.17
CA ILE A 153 -13.19 -31.67 43.02
C ILE A 153 -13.27 -30.36 42.20
N PHE A 154 -14.38 -29.60 42.27
CA PHE A 154 -14.65 -28.49 41.35
C PHE A 154 -14.79 -27.09 41.97
N ALA A 155 -14.97 -26.88 43.28
CA ALA A 155 -14.82 -25.55 43.92
C ALA A 155 -14.90 -25.52 45.46
N ILE A 156 -14.38 -24.42 46.03
CA ILE A 156 -14.15 -24.04 47.43
C ILE A 156 -15.40 -24.22 48.34
N PRO A 157 -15.32 -24.94 49.47
CA PRO A 157 -16.44 -25.05 50.42
C PRO A 157 -16.65 -23.73 51.17
N GLN A 158 -17.88 -23.21 51.19
CA GLN A 158 -18.28 -22.21 52.19
C GLN A 158 -18.68 -22.95 53.47
N VAL A 159 -17.73 -23.06 54.38
CA VAL A 159 -17.91 -23.70 55.68
C VAL A 159 -18.60 -22.71 56.64
N ALA A 160 -19.64 -23.16 57.36
CA ALA A 160 -20.27 -22.35 58.39
C ALA A 160 -19.25 -22.00 59.50
N PRO A 161 -19.27 -20.78 60.07
CA PRO A 161 -18.20 -20.28 60.96
C PRO A 161 -17.94 -21.14 62.21
N PHE A 162 -18.84 -22.05 62.59
CA PHE A 162 -18.61 -22.96 63.71
C PHE A 162 -17.57 -24.07 63.43
N LEU A 163 -17.29 -24.39 62.17
CA LEU A 163 -16.34 -25.43 61.75
C LEU A 163 -14.93 -24.87 61.49
N GLU A 164 -14.74 -23.55 61.63
CA GLU A 164 -13.53 -22.83 61.26
C GLU A 164 -12.33 -23.13 62.20
N ASN A 165 -12.57 -23.68 63.40
CA ASN A 165 -11.51 -23.86 64.42
C ASN A 165 -11.17 -25.30 64.83
N ASN A 166 -11.64 -26.32 64.11
CA ASN A 166 -11.39 -27.71 64.51
C ASN A 166 -10.25 -28.35 63.69
N LYS A 167 -9.25 -28.88 64.40
CA LYS A 167 -8.20 -29.74 63.85
C LYS A 167 -8.69 -31.19 63.93
N PHE A 168 -8.71 -31.90 62.80
CA PHE A 168 -9.05 -33.32 62.78
C PHE A 168 -7.89 -34.12 62.20
N ILE A 169 -7.65 -35.30 62.78
CA ILE A 169 -6.71 -36.28 62.25
C ILE A 169 -7.54 -37.31 61.50
N ILE A 170 -7.31 -37.41 60.20
CA ILE A 170 -7.92 -38.43 59.35
C ILE A 170 -7.16 -39.74 59.57
N PRO A 171 -7.79 -40.93 59.48
CA PRO A 171 -7.13 -42.23 59.68
C PRO A 171 -5.88 -42.48 58.81
N SER A 172 -5.66 -41.68 57.76
CA SER A 172 -4.45 -41.67 56.92
C SER A 172 -3.24 -40.98 57.56
N GLY A 173 -3.35 -40.45 58.79
CA GLY A 173 -2.25 -39.83 59.54
C GLY A 173 -1.97 -38.36 59.20
N TYR A 174 -2.73 -37.75 58.29
CA TYR A 174 -2.57 -36.35 57.91
C TYR A 174 -3.36 -35.40 58.83
N GLN A 175 -2.70 -34.34 59.30
CA GLN A 175 -3.27 -33.30 60.15
C GLN A 175 -3.96 -32.24 59.27
N TYR A 176 -5.28 -32.15 59.33
CA TYR A 176 -6.06 -31.21 58.51
C TYR A 176 -6.35 -29.91 59.28
N ASN A 177 -6.03 -28.76 58.67
CA ASN A 177 -6.26 -27.43 59.25
C ASN A 177 -7.08 -26.57 58.28
N ILE A 178 -8.32 -26.24 58.67
CA ILE A 178 -9.31 -25.53 57.84
C ILE A 178 -8.95 -24.03 57.65
N ASN A 179 -8.09 -23.46 58.51
CA ASN A 179 -7.86 -22.02 58.60
C ASN A 179 -6.88 -21.42 57.57
N GLN A 180 -6.24 -22.21 56.71
CA GLN A 180 -5.35 -21.66 55.69
C GLN A 180 -6.04 -21.61 54.33
N ARG A 181 -6.30 -20.40 53.81
CA ARG A 181 -6.45 -20.14 52.35
C ARG A 181 -5.13 -20.32 51.59
N GLY A 182 -4.23 -21.16 52.10
CA GLY A 182 -2.98 -21.55 51.46
C GLY A 182 -3.28 -22.67 50.49
N LYS A 183 -2.69 -22.60 49.28
CA LYS A 183 -2.63 -23.72 48.35
C LYS A 183 -2.33 -24.99 49.15
N LEU A 184 -3.24 -25.96 49.14
CA LEU A 184 -2.87 -27.31 49.56
C LEU A 184 -1.68 -27.74 48.70
N ASP A 185 -0.65 -28.29 49.34
CA ASP A 185 0.45 -29.00 48.71
C ASP A 185 -0.12 -30.17 47.93
N THR A 186 -0.50 -29.89 46.68
CA THR A 186 -1.18 -30.85 45.83
C THR A 186 -0.15 -31.58 45.00
N GLU A 187 0.21 -32.75 45.49
CA GLU A 187 0.92 -33.75 44.68
C GLU A 187 -0.12 -34.61 43.97
N TYR A 188 0.07 -34.80 42.67
CA TYR A 188 -0.82 -35.61 41.84
C TYR A 188 -0.05 -36.79 41.29
N ASP A 189 -0.64 -37.97 41.38
CA ASP A 189 -0.14 -39.16 40.71
C ASP A 189 -0.73 -39.25 39.29
N ILE A 190 0.11 -39.58 38.31
CA ILE A 190 -0.30 -39.77 36.92
C ILE A 190 -0.40 -41.26 36.69
N LEU A 191 -1.61 -41.71 36.34
CA LEU A 191 -1.94 -43.11 36.13
C LEU A 191 -2.21 -43.35 34.63
N TYR A 192 -1.72 -44.46 34.12
CA TYR A 192 -1.98 -44.99 32.79
C TYR A 192 -2.88 -46.22 32.92
N ALA A 193 -4.05 -46.18 32.29
CA ALA A 193 -4.97 -47.31 32.27
C ALA A 193 -4.61 -48.23 31.11
N MET A 194 -4.16 -49.45 31.42
CA MET A 194 -3.86 -50.49 30.43
C MET A 194 -4.93 -51.56 30.47
N ASP A 195 -5.41 -51.99 29.29
CA ASP A 195 -6.34 -53.09 29.15
C ASP A 195 -5.56 -54.41 28.99
N LEU A 196 -5.44 -55.19 30.07
CA LEU A 196 -4.77 -56.49 30.01
C LEU A 196 -5.70 -57.57 29.38
N LEU A 197 -7.02 -57.41 29.55
CA LEU A 197 -8.10 -58.20 28.95
C LEU A 197 -9.34 -57.32 28.72
N PRO A 198 -10.29 -57.67 27.83
CA PRO A 198 -11.42 -56.81 27.41
C PRO A 198 -12.40 -56.35 28.51
N ALA A 199 -12.18 -56.73 29.77
CA ALA A 199 -13.05 -56.40 30.90
C ALA A 199 -12.30 -56.04 32.20
N LEU A 200 -10.96 -55.97 32.17
CA LEU A 200 -10.14 -55.64 33.34
C LEU A 200 -9.10 -54.56 32.99
N GLY A 201 -9.45 -53.31 33.25
CA GLY A 201 -8.52 -52.18 33.14
C GLY A 201 -7.66 -52.08 34.40
N LEU A 202 -6.35 -52.02 34.25
CA LEU A 202 -5.39 -51.89 35.35
C LEU A 202 -4.69 -50.53 35.26
N ASN A 203 -4.81 -49.73 36.32
CA ASN A 203 -4.19 -48.40 36.38
C ASN A 203 -2.77 -48.52 36.94
N VAL A 204 -1.78 -48.29 36.08
CA VAL A 204 -0.35 -48.29 36.44
C VAL A 204 0.09 -46.85 36.67
N LYS A 205 0.77 -46.58 37.79
CA LYS A 205 1.34 -45.25 38.04
C LYS A 205 2.56 -45.04 37.16
N ILE A 206 2.48 -44.06 36.28
CA ILE A 206 3.53 -43.71 35.30
C ILE A 206 4.21 -42.37 35.61
N GLY A 207 3.70 -41.60 36.58
CA GLY A 207 4.29 -40.29 36.85
C GLY A 207 3.76 -39.62 38.11
N LYS A 208 4.33 -38.44 38.38
CA LYS A 208 3.96 -37.59 39.50
C LYS A 208 4.10 -36.13 39.11
N PHE A 209 3.17 -35.29 39.55
CA PHE A 209 3.26 -33.84 39.46
C PHE A 209 3.27 -33.23 40.87
N SER A 210 4.19 -32.31 41.13
CA SER A 210 4.26 -31.59 42.42
C SER A 210 4.67 -30.14 42.20
N GLN A 211 3.93 -29.22 42.84
CA GLN A 211 4.16 -27.77 42.72
C GLN A 211 5.44 -27.28 43.44
N HIS A 212 6.10 -28.13 44.25
CA HIS A 212 7.27 -27.75 45.05
C HIS A 212 8.58 -27.67 44.28
N PHE A 213 8.69 -28.38 43.17
CA PHE A 213 9.94 -28.47 42.45
C PHE A 213 10.19 -27.22 41.59
N LEU A 214 11.47 -26.87 41.41
CA LEU A 214 11.92 -25.82 40.48
C LEU A 214 11.30 -26.06 39.10
N HIS A 215 11.00 -24.97 38.37
CA HIS A 215 10.10 -24.86 37.20
C HIS A 215 10.24 -25.90 36.05
N PHE A 216 11.25 -26.77 36.09
CA PHE A 216 11.57 -27.83 35.12
C PHE A 216 11.45 -29.26 35.66
N GLN A 217 11.18 -29.48 36.95
CA GLN A 217 11.05 -30.80 37.60
C GLN A 217 9.66 -31.02 38.22
N GLN A 218 8.71 -30.16 37.88
CA GLN A 218 7.35 -30.21 38.44
C GLN A 218 6.54 -31.41 37.96
N LEU A 219 6.88 -31.95 36.78
CA LEU A 219 6.23 -33.09 36.14
C LEU A 219 7.27 -34.17 35.85
N TYR A 220 7.06 -35.37 36.38
CA TYR A 220 7.84 -36.55 36.07
C TYR A 220 6.93 -37.61 35.47
N ILE A 221 7.28 -38.13 34.29
CA ILE A 221 6.58 -39.21 33.59
C ILE A 221 7.63 -40.21 33.10
N ALA A 222 7.44 -41.49 33.42
CA ALA A 222 8.21 -42.62 32.94
C ALA A 222 7.64 -43.07 31.58
N GLU A 223 8.19 -42.54 30.50
CA GLU A 223 7.71 -42.81 29.12
C GLU A 223 7.93 -44.27 28.69
N ASP A 224 8.89 -44.96 29.29
CA ASP A 224 9.23 -46.37 29.06
C ASP A 224 8.18 -47.36 29.63
N MET A 225 7.30 -46.90 30.52
CA MET A 225 6.22 -47.71 31.09
C MET A 225 4.90 -47.62 30.31
N ILE A 226 4.86 -46.85 29.23
CA ILE A 226 3.67 -46.67 28.38
C ILE A 226 3.78 -47.63 27.18
N ASP A 227 2.95 -48.67 27.17
CA ASP A 227 2.91 -49.63 26.05
C ASP A 227 2.01 -49.08 24.94
N TRP A 228 2.58 -48.80 23.77
CA TRP A 228 1.84 -48.31 22.61
C TRP A 228 1.35 -49.52 21.78
N THR A 229 0.13 -49.45 21.25
CA THR A 229 -0.36 -50.50 20.33
C THR A 229 0.62 -50.67 19.16
N ILE A 230 0.89 -51.92 18.80
CA ILE A 230 2.06 -52.51 18.10
C ILE A 230 2.56 -51.76 16.83
N ASP A 231 1.77 -50.84 16.25
CA ASP A 231 2.09 -50.11 15.02
C ASP A 231 2.48 -48.62 15.22
N ILE A 232 2.42 -48.10 16.45
CA ILE A 232 2.64 -46.67 16.74
C ILE A 232 3.85 -46.53 17.68
N ARG A 233 5.04 -46.25 17.13
CA ARG A 233 6.28 -46.05 17.92
C ARG A 233 6.44 -44.66 18.54
N GLN A 234 5.57 -43.71 18.22
CA GLN A 234 5.60 -42.32 18.71
C GLN A 234 4.17 -41.79 18.89
N THR A 235 3.93 -40.96 19.91
CA THR A 235 2.67 -40.23 20.09
C THR A 235 2.30 -39.48 18.81
N LEU A 236 1.15 -39.80 18.20
CA LEU A 236 0.62 -38.94 17.14
C LEU A 236 0.38 -37.55 17.72
N GLN A 237 1.04 -36.54 17.15
CA GLN A 237 0.78 -35.16 17.53
C GLN A 237 -0.66 -34.82 17.14
N SER A 238 -1.50 -34.50 18.12
CA SER A 238 -2.88 -34.04 17.94
C SER A 238 -2.90 -32.59 17.43
N VAL A 239 -2.37 -32.37 16.24
CA VAL A 239 -2.25 -31.05 15.59
C VAL A 239 -3.19 -31.01 14.40
N CYS A 240 -4.00 -29.95 14.32
CA CYS A 240 -4.99 -29.77 13.26
C CYS A 240 -4.36 -29.32 11.93
N SER A 241 -3.37 -28.42 12.02
CA SER A 241 -2.67 -27.84 10.88
C SER A 241 -1.17 -27.82 11.13
N VAL A 242 -0.40 -28.25 10.13
CA VAL A 242 1.07 -28.17 10.19
C VAL A 242 1.55 -26.72 10.10
N PRO A 243 2.68 -26.37 10.74
CA PRO A 243 3.25 -25.04 10.65
C PRO A 243 3.52 -24.60 9.21
N CYS A 244 3.23 -23.34 8.88
CA CYS A 244 3.42 -22.86 7.51
C CYS A 244 4.91 -22.69 7.15
N SER A 245 5.28 -23.11 5.93
CA SER A 245 6.61 -22.86 5.38
C SER A 245 6.83 -21.38 5.05
N VAL A 246 8.09 -20.97 4.93
CA VAL A 246 8.47 -19.61 4.49
C VAL A 246 7.78 -19.23 3.19
N GLY A 247 7.45 -17.94 3.03
CA GLY A 247 6.64 -17.42 1.91
C GLY A 247 5.13 -17.56 2.07
N PHE A 248 4.67 -18.26 3.12
CA PHE A 248 3.25 -18.42 3.43
C PHE A 248 2.91 -17.80 4.78
N ARG A 249 1.65 -17.36 4.92
CA ARG A 249 1.03 -16.91 6.18
C ARG A 249 -0.15 -17.77 6.56
N LYS A 250 -0.44 -17.81 7.86
CA LYS A 250 -1.66 -18.45 8.37
C LYS A 250 -2.91 -17.71 7.93
N PHE A 251 -3.89 -18.48 7.50
CA PHE A 251 -5.24 -18.01 7.21
C PHE A 251 -6.22 -18.74 8.14
N ILE A 252 -6.76 -17.98 9.09
CA ILE A 252 -7.71 -18.51 10.09
C ILE A 252 -9.08 -18.66 9.43
N GLN A 253 -9.61 -19.87 9.39
CA GLN A 253 -10.96 -20.13 8.90
C GLN A 253 -12.00 -19.68 9.92
N LYS A 254 -12.97 -18.85 9.50
CA LYS A 254 -14.07 -18.41 10.37
C LYS A 254 -14.89 -19.63 10.81
N GLY A 255 -15.01 -19.83 12.13
CA GLY A 255 -15.82 -20.89 12.73
C GLY A 255 -15.06 -22.16 13.14
N LYS A 256 -13.75 -22.27 12.86
CA LYS A 256 -12.88 -23.36 13.38
C LYS A 256 -12.03 -22.91 14.57
N ALA A 257 -11.39 -23.87 15.24
CA ALA A 257 -10.45 -23.62 16.34
C ALA A 257 -9.20 -22.85 15.86
N VAL A 258 -8.57 -22.06 16.74
CA VAL A 258 -7.39 -21.24 16.40
C VAL A 258 -6.20 -22.07 15.91
N CYS A 259 -6.08 -23.33 16.34
CA CYS A 259 -5.05 -24.27 15.89
C CYS A 259 -5.31 -24.88 14.50
N CYS A 260 -6.48 -24.63 13.90
CA CYS A 260 -6.85 -25.10 12.56
C CYS A 260 -6.81 -23.92 11.58
N PHE A 261 -5.73 -23.83 10.81
CA PHE A 261 -5.49 -22.79 9.82
C PHE A 261 -5.01 -23.37 8.48
N ASP A 262 -5.19 -22.61 7.41
CA ASP A 262 -4.59 -22.93 6.10
C ASP A 262 -3.37 -22.05 5.86
N CYS A 263 -2.40 -22.55 5.10
CA CYS A 263 -1.26 -21.77 4.66
C CYS A 263 -1.56 -21.12 3.31
N THR A 264 -1.57 -19.79 3.27
CA THR A 264 -1.80 -19.01 2.05
C THR A 264 -0.55 -18.22 1.69
N PRO A 265 -0.22 -18.05 0.39
CA PRO A 265 0.94 -17.27 0.00
C PRO A 265 0.78 -15.81 0.47
N CYS A 266 1.90 -15.14 0.69
CA CYS A 266 1.89 -13.73 1.03
C CYS A 266 1.28 -12.87 -0.11
N PRO A 267 0.72 -11.70 0.21
CA PRO A 267 0.35 -10.70 -0.79
C PRO A 267 1.56 -10.21 -1.60
N GLU A 268 1.29 -9.54 -2.72
CA GLU A 268 2.35 -8.90 -3.51
C GLU A 268 3.17 -7.91 -2.68
N ASN A 269 4.50 -7.95 -2.87
CA ASN A 269 5.48 -7.11 -2.16
C ASN A 269 5.56 -7.32 -0.62
N GLU A 270 5.04 -8.44 -0.13
CA GLU A 270 5.20 -8.89 1.25
C GLU A 270 5.97 -10.22 1.29
N ILE A 271 6.68 -10.47 2.39
CA ILE A 271 7.50 -11.67 2.59
C ILE A 271 7.20 -12.35 3.93
N SER A 272 7.47 -13.64 3.98
CA SER A 272 7.51 -14.45 5.20
C SER A 272 8.88 -15.15 5.25
N ASN A 273 9.75 -14.66 6.13
CA ASN A 273 11.13 -15.13 6.26
C ASN A 273 11.30 -16.21 7.35
N MET A 274 10.27 -16.43 8.18
CA MET A 274 10.26 -17.44 9.24
C MET A 274 9.11 -18.42 9.01
N THR A 275 9.24 -19.64 9.53
CA THR A 275 8.16 -20.62 9.55
C THR A 275 7.07 -20.17 10.53
N ASP A 276 5.82 -20.53 10.23
CA ASP A 276 4.66 -20.34 11.09
C ASP A 276 4.26 -18.87 11.36
N MET A 277 4.51 -17.95 10.42
CA MET A 277 4.11 -16.55 10.55
C MET A 277 2.59 -16.32 10.41
N ASP A 278 2.04 -15.51 11.32
CA ASP A 278 0.63 -15.10 11.31
C ASP A 278 0.35 -14.02 10.25
N GLN A 279 1.31 -13.12 10.02
CA GLN A 279 1.22 -12.02 9.06
C GLN A 279 2.53 -11.86 8.29
N CYS A 280 2.43 -11.49 7.01
CA CYS A 280 3.59 -11.20 6.19
C CYS A 280 4.12 -9.79 6.46
N VAL A 281 5.41 -9.59 6.19
CA VAL A 281 6.10 -8.32 6.39
C VAL A 281 6.32 -7.67 5.03
N LYS A 282 5.96 -6.39 4.92
CA LYS A 282 6.16 -5.62 3.68
C LYS A 282 7.64 -5.29 3.46
N CYS A 283 8.13 -5.48 2.23
CA CYS A 283 9.49 -5.07 1.88
C CYS A 283 9.65 -3.53 1.91
N PRO A 284 10.83 -3.01 2.31
CA PRO A 284 11.12 -1.58 2.24
C PRO A 284 11.14 -1.09 0.78
N ASN A 285 10.93 0.22 0.58
CA ASN A 285 10.63 0.80 -0.75
C ASN A 285 11.74 0.58 -1.81
N ASP A 286 12.99 0.44 -1.38
CA ASP A 286 14.18 0.16 -2.20
C ASP A 286 14.28 -1.31 -2.65
N GLN A 287 13.41 -2.17 -2.12
CA GLN A 287 13.42 -3.61 -2.34
C GLN A 287 12.04 -4.11 -2.77
N TYR A 288 12.00 -5.33 -3.31
CA TYR A 288 10.78 -6.02 -3.70
C TYR A 288 10.85 -7.48 -3.28
N ALA A 289 9.70 -8.09 -2.98
CA ALA A 289 9.65 -9.51 -2.63
C ALA A 289 10.07 -10.39 -3.82
N ASN A 290 10.88 -11.42 -3.57
CA ASN A 290 11.20 -12.43 -4.59
C ASN A 290 9.96 -13.24 -4.99
N ILE A 291 10.04 -14.02 -6.08
CA ILE A 291 8.91 -14.84 -6.60
C ILE A 291 8.36 -15.80 -5.53
N LYS A 292 9.23 -16.30 -4.63
CA LYS A 292 8.85 -17.20 -3.52
C LYS A 292 8.39 -16.46 -2.26
N GLN A 293 8.38 -15.13 -2.25
CA GLN A 293 8.01 -14.26 -1.12
C GLN A 293 8.75 -14.58 0.20
N THR A 294 10.00 -15.04 0.11
CA THR A 294 10.85 -15.39 1.25
C THR A 294 11.81 -14.28 1.65
N HIS A 295 12.29 -13.49 0.69
CA HIS A 295 13.28 -12.44 0.93
C HIS A 295 13.07 -11.23 0.03
N CYS A 296 13.49 -10.06 0.51
CA CYS A 296 13.46 -8.82 -0.25
C CYS A 296 14.72 -8.70 -1.11
N ILE A 297 14.55 -8.43 -2.39
CA ILE A 297 15.60 -8.21 -3.40
C ILE A 297 15.68 -6.71 -3.67
N LYS A 298 16.89 -6.14 -3.78
CA LYS A 298 17.05 -4.74 -4.21
C LYS A 298 16.55 -4.57 -5.63
N LYS A 299 15.70 -3.56 -5.85
CA LYS A 299 15.23 -3.21 -7.19
C LYS A 299 16.40 -2.66 -8.02
N VAL A 300 16.42 -2.95 -9.32
CA VAL A 300 17.52 -2.55 -10.21
C VAL A 300 17.24 -1.15 -10.77
N VAL A 301 18.25 -0.29 -10.78
CA VAL A 301 18.13 1.07 -11.34
C VAL A 301 18.03 1.01 -12.87
N THR A 302 17.01 1.64 -13.44
CA THR A 302 16.83 1.74 -14.90
C THR A 302 17.00 3.19 -15.36
N PHE A 303 18.04 3.45 -16.18
CA PHE A 303 18.32 4.72 -16.85
C PHE A 303 18.61 4.51 -18.34
N LEU A 304 18.55 5.56 -19.17
CA LEU A 304 18.93 5.46 -20.58
C LEU A 304 20.47 5.37 -20.68
N ALA A 305 20.98 4.16 -20.81
CA ALA A 305 22.42 3.90 -20.87
C ALA A 305 22.95 4.13 -22.30
N TYR A 306 24.24 4.45 -22.42
CA TYR A 306 24.92 4.51 -23.72
C TYR A 306 24.96 3.14 -24.43
N GLU A 307 24.89 2.07 -23.64
CA GLU A 307 24.87 0.69 -24.10
C GLU A 307 23.49 0.27 -24.63
N ASP A 308 22.42 0.96 -24.24
CA ASP A 308 21.08 0.70 -24.76
C ASP A 308 21.03 1.08 -26.26
N PRO A 309 20.35 0.31 -27.13
CA PRO A 309 20.30 0.60 -28.57
C PRO A 309 19.69 1.97 -28.88
N LEU A 310 18.70 2.39 -28.08
CA LEU A 310 18.11 3.74 -28.17
C LEU A 310 19.10 4.83 -27.73
N GLY A 311 19.89 4.60 -26.67
CA GLY A 311 20.88 5.56 -26.21
C GLY A 311 22.01 5.75 -27.23
N MET A 312 22.50 4.64 -27.79
CA MET A 312 23.54 4.63 -28.81
C MET A 312 23.12 5.35 -30.10
N THR A 313 21.91 5.07 -30.59
CA THR A 313 21.37 5.72 -31.80
C THR A 313 21.19 7.23 -31.60
N LEU A 314 20.64 7.66 -30.45
CA LEU A 314 20.47 9.08 -30.14
C LEU A 314 21.81 9.82 -29.99
N THR A 315 22.81 9.19 -29.37
CA THR A 315 24.17 9.76 -29.25
C THR A 315 24.81 9.92 -30.62
N CYS A 316 24.71 8.90 -31.48
CA CYS A 316 25.24 8.96 -32.83
C CYS A 316 24.58 10.09 -33.64
N LEU A 317 23.24 10.21 -33.58
CA LEU A 317 22.51 11.29 -34.25
C LEU A 317 22.90 12.68 -33.73
N ALA A 318 23.05 12.84 -32.41
CA ALA A 318 23.47 14.10 -31.80
C ALA A 318 24.87 14.52 -32.29
N LEU A 319 25.83 13.60 -32.28
CA LEU A 319 27.19 13.84 -32.76
C LEU A 319 27.23 14.12 -34.26
N LEU A 320 26.45 13.39 -35.06
CA LEU A 320 26.38 13.58 -36.50
C LEU A 320 25.82 14.96 -36.87
N PHE A 321 24.74 15.41 -36.23
CA PHE A 321 24.19 16.74 -36.48
C PHE A 321 25.11 17.86 -35.94
N SER A 322 25.79 17.64 -34.83
CA SER A 322 26.83 18.56 -34.32
C SER A 322 28.03 18.67 -35.29
N ALA A 323 28.49 17.55 -35.85
CA ALA A 323 29.53 17.53 -36.88
C ALA A 323 29.06 18.23 -38.17
N LEU A 324 27.83 17.98 -38.61
CA LEU A 324 27.27 18.64 -39.80
C LEU A 324 27.15 20.15 -39.62
N THR A 325 26.69 20.61 -38.45
CA THR A 325 26.59 22.04 -38.13
C THR A 325 27.94 22.73 -38.04
N THR A 326 28.94 22.08 -37.44
CA THR A 326 30.33 22.61 -37.41
C THR A 326 30.91 22.71 -38.82
N VAL A 327 30.72 21.70 -39.68
CA VAL A 327 31.13 21.77 -41.10
C VAL A 327 30.47 22.94 -41.83
N ILE A 328 29.16 23.13 -41.65
CA ILE A 328 28.43 24.27 -42.23
C ILE A 328 29.00 25.60 -41.73
N LEU A 329 29.26 25.73 -40.43
CA LEU A 329 29.87 26.92 -39.84
C LEU A 329 31.26 27.19 -40.43
N SER A 330 32.12 26.16 -40.54
CA SER A 330 33.44 26.26 -41.15
C SER A 330 33.37 26.69 -42.62
N ILE A 331 32.42 26.18 -43.40
CA ILE A 331 32.20 26.59 -44.80
C ILE A 331 31.83 28.07 -44.88
N LEU A 332 30.94 28.54 -44.02
CA LEU A 332 30.51 29.95 -43.99
C LEU A 332 31.63 30.89 -43.54
N LEU A 333 32.46 30.48 -42.57
CA LEU A 333 33.64 31.23 -42.13
C LEU A 333 34.67 31.33 -43.26
N LYS A 334 34.94 30.22 -43.97
CA LYS A 334 35.87 30.20 -45.11
C LYS A 334 35.39 31.06 -46.28
N HIS A 335 34.08 31.06 -46.56
CA HIS A 335 33.47 31.85 -47.63
C HIS A 335 32.84 33.15 -47.12
N GLN A 336 33.39 33.74 -46.06
CA GLN A 336 32.82 34.95 -45.44
C GLN A 336 32.58 36.06 -46.45
N ASP A 337 33.49 36.26 -47.42
CA ASP A 337 33.42 37.33 -48.42
C ASP A 337 32.42 37.10 -49.55
N ASN A 338 31.75 35.95 -49.58
CA ASN A 338 30.70 35.68 -50.56
C ASN A 338 29.50 36.64 -50.33
N PRO A 339 28.97 37.32 -51.38
CA PRO A 339 27.84 38.24 -51.26
C PRO A 339 26.59 37.60 -50.63
N ILE A 340 26.39 36.29 -50.78
CA ILE A 340 25.29 35.55 -50.16
C ILE A 340 25.41 35.56 -48.64
N VAL A 341 26.62 35.37 -48.12
CA VAL A 341 26.90 35.32 -46.67
C VAL A 341 26.84 36.73 -46.07
N LYS A 342 27.30 37.74 -46.81
CA LYS A 342 27.25 39.15 -46.38
C LYS A 342 25.82 39.71 -46.33
N ALA A 343 24.95 39.34 -47.27
CA ALA A 343 23.55 39.76 -47.30
C ALA A 343 22.73 39.17 -46.14
N ASN A 344 23.13 37.99 -45.65
CA ASN A 344 22.43 37.23 -44.62
C ASN A 344 23.04 37.45 -43.21
N ASN A 345 23.24 38.71 -42.82
CA ASN A 345 23.77 39.17 -41.53
C ASN A 345 24.68 38.12 -40.81
N ARG A 346 25.98 38.15 -41.14
CA ARG A 346 26.98 37.14 -40.75
C ARG A 346 26.94 36.81 -39.25
N LEU A 347 26.83 37.83 -38.39
CA LEU A 347 26.84 37.70 -36.94
C LEU A 347 25.68 36.82 -36.43
N LEU A 348 24.44 37.12 -36.84
CA LEU A 348 23.26 36.35 -36.42
C LEU A 348 23.30 34.92 -36.94
N SER A 349 23.79 34.71 -38.17
CA SER A 349 23.93 33.37 -38.74
C SER A 349 24.98 32.54 -37.98
N TYR A 350 26.09 33.13 -37.53
CA TYR A 350 27.10 32.44 -36.71
C TYR A 350 26.59 32.12 -35.31
N ILE A 351 25.93 33.07 -34.64
CA ILE A 351 25.32 32.85 -33.31
C ILE A 351 24.32 31.69 -33.39
N LEU A 352 23.47 31.66 -34.43
CA LEU A 352 22.50 30.58 -34.63
C LEU A 352 23.17 29.22 -34.80
N LEU A 353 24.21 29.11 -35.65
CA LEU A 353 24.93 27.85 -35.87
C LEU A 353 25.65 27.36 -34.61
N ILE A 354 26.33 28.27 -33.89
CA ILE A 354 26.99 27.95 -32.62
C ILE A 354 25.95 27.46 -31.59
N SER A 355 24.81 28.14 -31.49
CA SER A 355 23.71 27.73 -30.62
C SER A 355 23.16 26.35 -31.01
N LEU A 356 23.01 26.06 -32.29
CA LEU A 356 22.54 24.74 -32.77
C LEU A 356 23.54 23.63 -32.44
N ILE A 357 24.85 23.87 -32.55
CA ILE A 357 25.89 22.92 -32.10
C ILE A 357 25.67 22.57 -30.63
N PHE A 358 25.48 23.57 -29.78
CA PHE A 358 25.18 23.35 -28.36
C PHE A 358 23.81 22.68 -28.14
N CYS A 359 22.79 22.94 -28.96
CA CYS A 359 21.51 22.23 -28.89
C CYS A 359 21.66 20.73 -29.18
N PHE A 360 22.48 20.36 -30.16
CA PHE A 360 22.73 18.94 -30.44
C PHE A 360 23.53 18.29 -29.30
N LEU A 361 24.57 18.97 -28.80
CA LEU A 361 25.40 18.46 -27.72
C LEU A 361 24.66 18.37 -26.37
N CYS A 362 23.68 19.24 -26.10
CA CYS A 362 22.94 19.20 -24.83
C CYS A 362 22.12 17.91 -24.67
N SER A 363 21.77 17.24 -25.77
CA SER A 363 21.13 15.91 -25.75
C SER A 363 21.97 14.87 -25.02
N LEU A 364 23.31 14.98 -25.05
CA LEU A 364 24.22 14.06 -24.37
C LEU A 364 24.14 14.17 -22.84
N LEU A 365 23.73 15.33 -22.32
CA LEU A 365 23.55 15.52 -20.87
C LEU A 365 22.42 14.63 -20.32
N TYR A 366 21.47 14.23 -21.16
CA TYR A 366 20.32 13.38 -20.79
C TYR A 366 20.65 11.89 -20.79
N ILE A 367 21.79 11.47 -21.36
CA ILE A 367 22.19 10.07 -21.52
C ILE A 367 23.24 9.71 -20.46
N GLY A 368 23.06 8.56 -19.81
CA GLY A 368 23.96 8.05 -18.78
C GLY A 368 23.40 8.17 -17.35
N HIS A 369 24.26 7.93 -16.37
CA HIS A 369 23.84 7.90 -14.97
C HIS A 369 23.56 9.33 -14.45
N PRO A 370 22.36 9.61 -13.92
CA PRO A 370 22.05 10.95 -13.41
C PRO A 370 22.81 11.21 -12.11
N HIS A 371 23.54 12.33 -12.07
CA HIS A 371 24.12 12.92 -10.87
C HIS A 371 23.43 14.27 -10.59
N MET A 372 23.56 14.81 -9.38
CA MET A 372 22.96 16.11 -9.04
C MET A 372 23.42 17.23 -9.99
N ALA A 373 24.70 17.25 -10.35
CA ALA A 373 25.23 18.23 -11.30
C ALA A 373 24.66 18.07 -12.71
N THR A 374 24.55 16.84 -13.22
CA THR A 374 24.02 16.60 -14.57
C THR A 374 22.53 16.94 -14.63
N CYS A 375 21.77 16.65 -13.58
CA CYS A 375 20.38 17.04 -13.42
C CYS A 375 20.15 18.55 -13.58
N ILE A 376 20.95 19.35 -12.88
CA ILE A 376 20.88 20.81 -12.96
C ILE A 376 21.29 21.28 -14.37
N LEU A 377 22.38 20.72 -14.90
CA LEU A 377 22.92 21.10 -16.21
C LEU A 377 21.97 20.74 -17.37
N GLN A 378 21.25 19.62 -17.31
CA GLN A 378 20.32 19.18 -18.35
C GLN A 378 19.28 20.26 -18.67
N GLN A 379 18.54 20.70 -17.65
CA GLN A 379 17.41 21.62 -17.81
C GLN A 379 17.87 23.06 -18.07
N THR A 380 18.93 23.49 -17.38
CA THR A 380 19.46 24.85 -17.53
C THR A 380 20.10 25.07 -18.90
N THR A 381 20.93 24.12 -19.35
CA THR A 381 21.59 24.18 -20.66
C THR A 381 20.53 24.13 -21.77
N PHE A 382 19.56 23.23 -21.68
CA PHE A 382 18.45 23.17 -22.62
C PHE A 382 17.74 24.53 -22.73
N ALA A 383 17.30 25.11 -21.61
CA ALA A 383 16.53 26.34 -21.61
C ALA A 383 17.30 27.54 -22.17
N VAL A 384 18.56 27.71 -21.75
CA VAL A 384 19.41 28.83 -22.17
C VAL A 384 19.76 28.72 -23.65
N VAL A 385 20.22 27.54 -24.10
CA VAL A 385 20.68 27.36 -25.49
C VAL A 385 19.50 27.50 -26.46
N PHE A 386 18.33 26.94 -26.15
CA PHE A 386 17.14 27.13 -27.00
C PHE A 386 16.66 28.59 -27.03
N THR A 387 16.79 29.32 -25.91
CA THR A 387 16.49 30.76 -25.87
C THR A 387 17.39 31.54 -26.81
N VAL A 388 18.70 31.25 -26.82
CA VAL A 388 19.66 31.88 -27.76
C VAL A 388 19.27 31.56 -29.20
N ALA A 389 18.95 30.31 -29.53
CA ALA A 389 18.57 29.90 -30.88
C ALA A 389 17.29 30.62 -31.37
N VAL A 390 16.21 30.57 -30.58
CA VAL A 390 14.91 31.15 -30.97
C VAL A 390 14.98 32.69 -30.98
N SER A 391 15.64 33.31 -30.00
CA SER A 391 15.84 34.78 -29.99
C SER A 391 16.68 35.25 -31.18
N THR A 392 17.66 34.46 -31.63
CA THR A 392 18.44 34.77 -32.84
C THR A 392 17.57 34.73 -34.09
N ILE A 393 16.64 33.77 -34.20
CA ILE A 393 15.71 33.71 -35.34
C ILE A 393 14.70 34.85 -35.27
N LEU A 394 14.21 35.21 -34.07
CA LEU A 394 13.39 36.40 -33.88
C LEU A 394 14.15 37.67 -34.32
N ALA A 395 15.40 37.85 -33.89
CA ALA A 395 16.22 38.98 -34.31
C ALA A 395 16.43 39.02 -35.82
N LYS A 396 16.66 37.84 -36.43
CA LYS A 396 16.86 37.70 -37.87
C LYS A 396 15.60 38.04 -38.67
N THR A 397 14.45 37.51 -38.30
CA THR A 397 13.15 37.79 -38.94
C THR A 397 12.77 39.26 -38.82
N ILE A 398 12.98 39.87 -37.65
CA ILE A 398 12.78 41.31 -37.43
C ILE A 398 13.72 42.15 -38.31
N THR A 399 14.99 41.75 -38.44
CA THR A 399 15.96 42.42 -39.32
C THR A 399 15.49 42.40 -40.78
N VAL A 400 14.95 41.27 -41.25
CA VAL A 400 14.36 41.14 -42.60
C VAL A 400 13.15 42.07 -42.75
N VAL A 401 12.20 42.05 -41.80
CA VAL A 401 11.00 42.92 -41.86
C VAL A 401 11.36 44.41 -41.86
N MET A 402 12.33 44.83 -41.05
CA MET A 402 12.77 46.22 -40.99
C MET A 402 13.45 46.69 -42.28
N ALA A 403 14.19 45.82 -42.97
CA ALA A 403 14.83 46.15 -44.25
C ALA A 403 13.81 46.54 -45.33
N PHE A 404 12.59 45.98 -45.30
CA PHE A 404 11.55 46.26 -46.30
C PHE A 404 10.54 47.34 -45.90
N LYS A 405 10.25 47.53 -44.61
CA LYS A 405 9.27 48.54 -44.15
C LYS A 405 9.83 49.96 -44.02
N ILE A 406 11.14 50.13 -43.94
CA ILE A 406 11.77 51.45 -43.72
C ILE A 406 12.26 52.00 -45.07
N THR A 407 11.30 52.38 -45.93
CA THR A 407 11.58 53.02 -47.22
C THR A 407 11.59 54.57 -47.12
N ASP A 408 11.33 55.15 -45.95
CA ASP A 408 11.34 56.61 -45.72
C ASP A 408 12.62 57.10 -44.99
N PRO A 409 13.56 57.82 -45.67
CA PRO A 409 14.89 58.17 -45.12
C PRO A 409 14.94 59.37 -44.15
N ARG A 410 13.80 59.97 -43.76
CA ARG A 410 13.78 61.36 -43.25
C ARG A 410 14.25 61.57 -41.80
N LYS A 411 14.57 60.53 -41.03
CA LYS A 411 15.08 60.64 -39.63
C LYS A 411 16.25 59.70 -39.34
N LYS A 412 17.47 60.16 -39.63
CA LYS A 412 18.76 59.42 -39.55
C LYS A 412 19.06 58.80 -38.16
N ILE A 413 18.70 59.49 -37.06
CA ILE A 413 18.90 58.99 -35.67
C ILE A 413 17.91 57.88 -35.31
N ARG A 414 16.62 58.05 -35.66
CA ARG A 414 15.59 57.01 -35.48
C ARG A 414 15.91 55.78 -36.34
N GLN A 415 16.44 55.99 -37.53
CA GLN A 415 16.86 54.92 -38.43
C GLN A 415 18.04 54.12 -37.85
N MET A 416 19.10 54.79 -37.35
CA MET A 416 20.26 54.11 -36.74
C MET A 416 19.89 53.28 -35.50
N LEU A 417 19.00 53.80 -34.64
CA LEU A 417 18.55 53.11 -33.42
C LEU A 417 17.70 51.87 -33.77
N VAL A 418 16.89 51.99 -34.83
CA VAL A 418 16.04 50.91 -35.35
C VAL A 418 16.86 49.83 -36.07
N THR A 419 17.96 50.17 -36.77
CA THR A 419 18.85 49.15 -37.39
C THR A 419 19.71 48.39 -36.38
N ARG A 420 20.03 48.98 -35.21
CA ARG A 420 20.81 48.32 -34.14
C ARG A 420 19.94 47.55 -33.13
N ALA A 421 18.65 47.85 -33.05
CA ALA A 421 17.71 47.22 -32.12
C ALA A 421 17.70 45.67 -32.14
N PRO A 422 17.79 44.97 -33.29
CA PRO A 422 17.79 43.49 -33.32
C PRO A 422 18.95 42.85 -32.57
N ASN A 423 20.09 43.54 -32.46
CA ASN A 423 21.27 43.02 -31.77
C ASN A 423 21.08 42.96 -30.25
N TYR A 424 20.14 43.74 -29.70
CA TYR A 424 19.82 43.74 -28.27
C TYR A 424 18.76 42.67 -27.90
N ILE A 425 18.08 42.07 -28.89
CA ILE A 425 17.03 41.06 -28.63
C ILE A 425 17.62 39.83 -27.96
N ILE A 426 18.71 39.29 -28.50
CA ILE A 426 19.38 38.10 -27.97
C ILE A 426 19.80 38.30 -26.50
N PRO A 427 20.60 39.32 -26.13
CA PRO A 427 21.02 39.49 -24.74
C PRO A 427 19.83 39.72 -23.80
N ILE A 428 18.83 40.52 -24.19
CA ILE A 428 17.64 40.76 -23.35
C ILE A 428 16.87 39.45 -23.09
N CYS A 429 16.58 38.67 -24.14
CA CYS A 429 15.89 37.39 -24.00
C CYS A 429 16.69 36.40 -23.13
N THR A 430 18.01 36.33 -23.34
CA THR A 430 18.87 35.44 -22.55
C THR A 430 18.96 35.84 -21.08
N MET A 431 18.98 37.14 -20.77
CA MET A 431 18.97 37.63 -19.39
C MET A 431 17.68 37.26 -18.68
N ILE A 432 16.53 37.39 -19.35
CA ILE A 432 15.23 36.95 -18.79
C ILE A 432 15.22 35.44 -18.54
N GLN A 433 15.78 34.64 -19.46
CA GLN A 433 15.86 33.19 -19.26
C GLN A 433 16.79 32.82 -18.10
N LEU A 434 17.92 33.51 -17.96
CA LEU A 434 18.88 33.26 -16.88
C LEU A 434 18.29 33.63 -15.51
N THR A 435 17.50 34.70 -15.40
CA THR A 435 16.81 35.02 -14.14
C THR A 435 15.78 33.96 -13.78
N LEU A 436 14.96 33.50 -14.76
CA LEU A 436 14.00 32.41 -14.53
C LEU A 436 14.70 31.11 -14.09
N CYS A 437 15.78 30.71 -14.77
CA CYS A 437 16.57 29.54 -14.38
C CYS A 437 17.24 29.73 -13.01
N GLY A 438 17.77 30.92 -12.71
CA GLY A 438 18.38 31.23 -11.42
C GLY A 438 17.39 31.15 -10.27
N THR A 439 16.19 31.71 -10.43
CA THR A 439 15.10 31.59 -9.44
C THR A 439 14.65 30.15 -9.28
N TRP A 440 14.58 29.36 -10.36
CA TRP A 440 14.23 27.94 -10.29
C TRP A 440 15.25 27.15 -9.46
N ILE A 441 16.54 27.31 -9.75
CA ILE A 441 17.63 26.65 -8.98
C ILE A 441 17.63 27.11 -7.52
N GLY A 442 17.39 28.40 -7.26
CA GLY A 442 17.41 28.96 -5.90
C GLY A 442 16.24 28.53 -5.03
N THR A 443 15.06 28.28 -5.60
CA THR A 443 13.86 27.89 -4.85
C THR A 443 13.74 26.38 -4.68
N SER A 444 13.98 25.62 -5.76
CA SER A 444 13.71 24.18 -5.83
C SER A 444 14.51 23.54 -6.97
N PRO A 445 15.82 23.31 -6.75
CA PRO A 445 16.69 22.79 -7.78
C PRO A 445 16.28 21.37 -8.20
N PRO A 446 16.50 20.98 -9.46
CA PRO A 446 16.33 19.59 -9.89
C PRO A 446 17.21 18.66 -9.05
N PHE A 447 16.62 17.55 -8.59
CA PHE A 447 17.30 16.57 -7.75
C PHE A 447 17.10 15.16 -8.31
N VAL A 448 18.01 14.26 -7.93
CA VAL A 448 17.90 12.86 -8.31
C VAL A 448 16.84 12.23 -7.42
N ASP A 449 15.76 11.73 -8.03
CA ASP A 449 14.67 11.08 -7.33
C ASP A 449 14.51 9.65 -7.82
N SER A 450 14.08 8.79 -6.92
CA SER A 450 13.82 7.38 -7.19
C SER A 450 12.34 7.16 -6.98
N ASP A 451 11.60 6.96 -8.07
CA ASP A 451 10.15 6.71 -7.95
C ASP A 451 9.93 5.21 -7.68
N PRO A 452 9.52 4.81 -6.46
CA PRO A 452 9.51 3.40 -6.04
C PRO A 452 8.28 2.64 -6.55
N HIS A 453 7.34 3.30 -7.23
CA HIS A 453 6.03 2.78 -7.62
C HIS A 453 5.95 2.20 -9.04
N PHE A 454 7.05 2.18 -9.78
CA PHE A 454 7.08 1.79 -11.20
C PHE A 454 7.50 0.34 -11.40
N GLU A 455 6.50 -0.54 -11.46
CA GLU A 455 6.60 -1.97 -11.81
C GLU A 455 7.41 -2.87 -10.84
N HIS A 456 7.03 -4.14 -10.80
CA HIS A 456 7.66 -5.15 -9.96
C HIS A 456 9.09 -5.41 -10.47
N GLY A 457 10.10 -4.93 -9.74
CA GLY A 457 11.50 -5.31 -9.94
C GLY A 457 12.47 -4.19 -10.38
N HIS A 458 11.97 -3.01 -10.76
CA HIS A 458 12.82 -1.90 -11.23
C HIS A 458 12.61 -0.62 -10.38
N ILE A 459 13.71 0.07 -10.04
CA ILE A 459 13.66 1.47 -9.59
C ILE A 459 14.02 2.30 -10.81
N ILE A 460 13.18 3.26 -11.16
CA ILE A 460 13.56 4.26 -12.16
C ILE A 460 14.21 5.41 -11.40
N ILE A 461 15.51 5.61 -11.59
CA ILE A 461 16.18 6.83 -11.13
C ILE A 461 15.99 7.87 -12.22
N VAL A 462 15.21 8.90 -11.90
CA VAL A 462 14.88 10.00 -12.81
C VAL A 462 15.38 11.30 -12.20
N CYS A 463 15.77 12.23 -13.06
CA CYS A 463 15.95 13.60 -12.60
C CYS A 463 14.58 14.23 -12.31
N ASN A 464 14.22 14.35 -11.04
CA ASN A 464 13.03 15.12 -10.66
C ASN A 464 13.32 16.60 -10.87
N LYS A 465 12.37 17.28 -11.51
CA LYS A 465 12.47 18.68 -11.91
C LYS A 465 12.33 19.65 -10.73
N GLY A 466 12.02 19.15 -9.52
CA GLY A 466 11.81 19.98 -8.34
C GLY A 466 10.45 20.65 -8.40
N SER A 467 10.42 21.95 -8.72
CA SER A 467 9.16 22.67 -8.91
C SER A 467 8.60 22.49 -10.32
N VAL A 468 7.46 21.81 -10.38
CA VAL A 468 6.63 21.68 -11.59
C VAL A 468 6.25 23.06 -12.15
N ILE A 469 5.90 24.01 -11.28
CA ILE A 469 5.52 25.37 -11.66
C ILE A 469 6.71 26.08 -12.35
N ALA A 470 7.89 26.03 -11.74
CA ALA A 470 9.08 26.70 -12.28
C ALA A 470 9.50 26.11 -13.64
N PHE A 471 9.40 24.79 -13.79
CA PHE A 471 9.63 24.12 -15.07
C PHE A 471 8.66 24.62 -16.17
N TYR A 472 7.36 24.70 -15.89
CA TYR A 472 6.39 25.23 -16.85
C TYR A 472 6.54 26.73 -17.10
N CYS A 473 7.00 27.53 -16.12
CA CYS A 473 7.32 28.93 -16.35
C CYS A 473 8.46 29.08 -17.37
N VAL A 474 9.52 28.27 -17.26
CA VAL A 474 10.64 28.25 -18.21
C VAL A 474 10.20 27.80 -19.60
N LEU A 475 9.46 26.68 -19.70
CA LEU A 475 8.91 26.22 -20.97
C LEU A 475 7.90 27.21 -21.57
N GLY A 476 7.08 27.84 -20.73
CA GLY A 476 6.11 28.85 -21.13
C GLY A 476 6.78 30.08 -21.74
N TYR A 477 7.89 30.56 -21.16
CA TYR A 477 8.68 31.63 -21.74
C TYR A 477 9.27 31.25 -23.10
N LEU A 478 9.87 30.05 -23.23
CA LEU A 478 10.34 29.53 -24.51
C LEU A 478 9.22 29.43 -25.55
N GLY A 479 8.03 28.98 -25.12
CA GLY A 479 6.84 28.90 -25.96
C GLY A 479 6.35 30.27 -26.44
N LEU A 480 6.32 31.27 -25.56
CA LEU A 480 6.00 32.66 -25.91
C LEU A 480 7.02 33.24 -26.90
N LEU A 481 8.30 32.99 -26.67
CA LEU A 481 9.37 33.42 -27.57
C LEU A 481 9.25 32.75 -28.95
N ALA A 482 8.94 31.46 -28.99
CA ALA A 482 8.72 30.70 -30.22
C ALA A 482 7.48 31.19 -30.98
N LEU A 483 6.37 31.43 -30.28
CA LEU A 483 5.14 31.98 -30.87
C LEU A 483 5.37 33.40 -31.41
N GLY A 484 6.07 34.24 -30.65
CA GLY A 484 6.50 35.57 -31.11
C GLY A 484 7.37 35.50 -32.37
N SER A 485 8.32 34.56 -32.41
CA SER A 485 9.15 34.34 -33.60
C SER A 485 8.34 33.85 -34.79
N PHE A 486 7.43 32.89 -34.58
CA PHE A 486 6.56 32.37 -35.62
C PHE A 486 5.62 33.44 -36.20
N THR A 487 4.99 34.26 -35.35
CA THR A 487 4.09 35.35 -35.80
C THR A 487 4.83 36.39 -36.66
N VAL A 488 6.01 36.84 -36.23
CA VAL A 488 6.83 37.78 -37.01
C VAL A 488 7.31 37.13 -38.31
N ALA A 489 7.77 35.88 -38.27
CA ALA A 489 8.15 35.15 -39.48
C ALA A 489 6.97 35.05 -40.45
N PHE A 490 5.78 34.68 -39.96
CA PHE A 490 4.58 34.51 -40.77
C PHE A 490 4.18 35.81 -41.48
N LEU A 491 4.27 36.94 -40.78
CA LEU A 491 4.06 38.27 -41.36
C LEU A 491 5.10 38.59 -42.44
N ALA A 492 6.33 38.12 -42.29
CA ALA A 492 7.42 38.33 -43.25
C ALA A 492 7.28 37.50 -44.54
N ARG A 493 6.48 36.44 -44.56
CA ARG A 493 6.41 35.46 -45.66
C ARG A 493 6.03 36.05 -47.02
N ASN A 494 5.28 37.15 -47.01
CA ASN A 494 4.78 37.83 -48.20
C ASN A 494 5.75 38.91 -48.74
N LEU A 495 6.88 39.14 -48.06
CA LEU A 495 7.86 40.12 -48.51
C LEU A 495 8.59 39.59 -49.76
N PRO A 496 8.76 40.42 -50.81
CA PRO A 496 9.45 40.04 -52.04
C PRO A 496 10.95 39.99 -51.77
N ASP A 497 11.42 38.88 -51.19
CA ASP A 497 12.83 38.68 -50.93
C ASP A 497 13.52 37.97 -52.09
N ARG A 498 14.73 38.41 -52.47
CA ARG A 498 15.48 37.90 -53.65
C ARG A 498 15.86 36.41 -53.56
N PHE A 499 15.58 35.73 -52.44
CA PHE A 499 15.98 34.34 -52.17
C PHE A 499 14.95 33.48 -51.41
N ASN A 500 13.66 33.85 -51.37
CA ASN A 500 12.63 33.12 -50.58
C ASN A 500 13.01 32.93 -49.08
N GLU A 501 13.93 33.74 -48.54
CA GLU A 501 14.51 33.54 -47.21
C GLU A 501 13.46 33.61 -46.09
N ALA A 502 12.54 34.57 -46.16
CA ALA A 502 11.43 34.68 -45.21
C ALA A 502 10.55 33.42 -45.17
N LYS A 503 10.38 32.72 -46.31
CA LYS A 503 9.60 31.47 -46.37
C LYS A 503 10.31 30.33 -45.64
N PHE A 504 11.62 30.19 -45.82
CA PHE A 504 12.41 29.20 -45.11
C PHE A 504 12.44 29.45 -43.60
N LEU A 505 12.50 30.72 -43.18
CA LEU A 505 12.38 31.10 -41.77
C LEU A 505 11.00 30.72 -41.21
N THR A 506 9.91 30.98 -41.93
CA THR A 506 8.58 30.54 -41.49
C THR A 506 8.42 29.04 -41.38
N PHE A 507 8.92 28.30 -42.38
CA PHE A 507 8.82 26.85 -42.38
C PHE A 507 9.63 26.25 -41.23
N SER A 508 10.82 26.80 -40.96
CA SER A 508 11.64 26.40 -39.81
C SER A 508 10.93 26.61 -38.47
N MET A 509 10.26 27.76 -38.28
CA MET A 509 9.51 28.07 -37.07
C MET A 509 8.24 27.24 -36.93
N LEU A 510 7.58 26.91 -38.04
CA LEU A 510 6.43 26.01 -38.04
C LEU A 510 6.83 24.59 -37.57
N VAL A 511 7.90 24.04 -38.14
CA VAL A 511 8.45 22.73 -37.72
C VAL A 511 8.82 22.77 -36.24
N PHE A 512 9.53 23.81 -35.80
CA PHE A 512 9.90 23.98 -34.39
C PHE A 512 8.67 23.97 -33.47
N CYS A 513 7.66 24.81 -33.74
CA CYS A 513 6.44 24.88 -32.94
C CYS A 513 5.67 23.56 -32.93
N SER A 514 5.59 22.85 -34.07
CA SER A 514 4.89 21.57 -34.16
C SER A 514 5.50 20.50 -33.25
N VAL A 515 6.84 20.40 -33.21
CA VAL A 515 7.56 19.44 -32.36
C VAL A 515 7.29 19.71 -30.88
N TRP A 516 7.29 20.98 -30.45
CA TRP A 516 7.06 21.34 -29.05
C TRP A 516 5.59 21.24 -28.63
N ILE A 517 4.64 21.48 -29.53
CA ILE A 517 3.21 21.23 -29.26
C ILE A 517 2.96 19.73 -29.07
N THR A 518 3.55 18.87 -29.90
CA THR A 518 3.42 17.41 -29.77
C THR A 518 4.20 16.87 -28.57
N PHE A 519 5.28 17.53 -28.15
CA PHE A 519 6.05 17.14 -26.98
C PHE A 519 5.21 17.09 -25.69
N LEU A 520 4.38 18.12 -25.41
CA LEU A 520 3.60 18.18 -24.16
C LEU A 520 2.72 16.94 -23.89
N PRO A 521 1.81 16.53 -24.80
CA PRO A 521 0.95 15.36 -24.56
C PRO A 521 1.73 14.06 -24.46
N VAL A 522 2.78 13.89 -25.29
CA VAL A 522 3.62 12.68 -25.26
C VAL A 522 4.43 12.60 -23.96
N TYR A 523 4.97 13.74 -23.51
CA TYR A 523 5.69 13.86 -22.25
C TYR A 523 4.82 13.47 -21.05
N HIS A 524 3.56 13.89 -21.02
CA HIS A 524 2.61 13.50 -19.97
C HIS A 524 2.15 12.04 -20.05
N SER A 525 2.10 11.49 -21.26
CA SER A 525 1.67 10.11 -21.48
C SER A 525 2.76 9.08 -21.23
N THR A 526 4.03 9.47 -21.35
CA THR A 526 5.18 8.58 -21.22
C THR A 526 5.83 8.70 -19.85
N LYS A 527 6.43 7.62 -19.37
CA LYS A 527 7.08 7.56 -18.06
C LYS A 527 8.41 6.80 -18.18
N GLY A 528 9.31 7.02 -17.23
CA GLY A 528 10.59 6.33 -17.16
C GLY A 528 11.56 6.69 -18.29
N LYS A 529 12.30 5.69 -18.82
CA LYS A 529 13.29 5.89 -19.89
C LYS A 529 12.69 6.51 -21.16
N ALA A 530 11.44 6.17 -21.50
CA ALA A 530 10.78 6.65 -22.70
C ALA A 530 10.54 8.17 -22.68
N MET A 531 10.26 8.75 -21.51
CA MET A 531 10.09 10.18 -21.32
C MET A 531 11.37 10.96 -21.68
N VAL A 532 12.53 10.45 -21.25
CA VAL A 532 13.85 11.05 -21.57
C VAL A 532 14.15 10.93 -23.07
N VAL A 533 13.81 9.79 -23.69
CA VAL A 533 13.94 9.59 -25.14
C VAL A 533 13.12 10.62 -25.92
N VAL A 534 11.88 10.89 -25.49
CA VAL A 534 11.00 11.89 -26.11
C VAL A 534 11.60 13.30 -25.99
N GLU A 535 12.16 13.67 -24.83
CA GLU A 535 12.86 14.95 -24.64
C GLU A 535 14.03 15.11 -25.62
N ILE A 536 14.92 14.10 -25.70
CA ILE A 536 16.07 14.13 -26.62
C ILE A 536 15.60 14.19 -28.07
N PHE A 537 14.62 13.38 -28.45
CA PHE A 537 14.10 13.35 -29.82
C PHE A 537 13.50 14.69 -30.24
N SER A 538 12.77 15.36 -29.34
CA SER A 538 12.24 16.70 -29.58
C SER A 538 13.34 17.76 -29.73
N ILE A 539 14.40 17.69 -28.92
CA ILE A 539 15.57 18.58 -29.03
C ILE A 539 16.28 18.40 -30.38
N LEU A 540 16.57 17.15 -30.76
CA LEU A 540 17.24 16.84 -32.03
C LEU A 540 16.40 17.25 -33.23
N THR A 541 15.11 16.89 -33.25
CA THR A 541 14.21 17.14 -34.38
C THR A 541 13.96 18.64 -34.59
N SER A 542 13.71 19.39 -33.52
CA SER A 542 13.51 20.84 -33.61
C SER A 542 14.77 21.57 -34.10
N SER A 543 15.95 21.19 -33.59
CA SER A 543 17.24 21.76 -34.01
C SER A 543 17.61 21.38 -35.45
N ALA A 544 17.36 20.13 -35.85
CA ALA A 544 17.57 19.67 -37.22
C ALA A 544 16.64 20.40 -38.21
N GLY A 545 15.38 20.63 -37.82
CA GLY A 545 14.44 21.46 -38.59
C GLY A 545 14.98 22.86 -38.85
N LEU A 546 15.52 23.53 -37.82
CA LEU A 546 16.15 24.85 -37.97
C LEU A 546 17.38 24.81 -38.90
N LEU A 547 18.24 23.81 -38.73
CA LEU A 547 19.44 23.65 -39.55
C LEU A 547 19.11 23.45 -41.03
N VAL A 548 18.28 22.45 -41.31
CA VAL A 548 17.94 22.04 -42.68
C VAL A 548 17.17 23.16 -43.37
N CYS A 549 16.15 23.75 -42.74
CA CYS A 549 15.34 24.75 -43.40
C CYS A 549 16.11 26.05 -43.70
N ILE A 550 16.98 26.50 -42.78
CA ILE A 550 17.63 27.81 -42.89
C ILE A 550 18.95 27.74 -43.68
N PHE A 551 19.76 26.70 -43.47
CA PHE A 551 21.14 26.64 -43.97
C PHE A 551 21.32 25.70 -45.15
N PHE A 552 20.56 24.61 -45.27
CA PHE A 552 20.73 23.68 -46.39
C PHE A 552 20.58 24.35 -47.77
N PRO A 553 19.54 25.17 -48.06
CA PRO A 553 19.42 25.85 -49.35
C PRO A 553 20.59 26.81 -49.62
N LYS A 554 21.13 27.44 -48.57
CA LYS A 554 22.24 28.39 -48.65
C LYS A 554 23.57 27.69 -48.93
N CYS A 555 23.84 26.58 -48.25
CA CYS A 555 25.02 25.76 -48.48
C CYS A 555 25.03 25.18 -49.90
N VAL A 556 23.90 24.65 -50.36
CA VAL A 556 23.75 24.15 -51.74
C VAL A 556 24.04 25.25 -52.75
N THR A 557 23.50 26.47 -52.54
CA THR A 557 23.74 27.60 -53.45
C THR A 557 25.21 28.05 -53.43
N ILE A 558 25.87 28.08 -52.27
CA ILE A 558 27.28 28.48 -52.13
C ILE A 558 28.21 27.45 -52.79
N LEU A 559 27.92 26.15 -52.65
CA LEU A 559 28.73 25.07 -53.21
C LEU A 559 28.50 24.88 -54.71
N LEU A 560 27.27 25.01 -55.20
CA LEU A 560 26.94 24.83 -56.63
C LEU A 560 27.22 26.07 -57.49
N LYS A 561 27.35 27.28 -56.90
CA LYS A 561 27.72 28.50 -57.63
C LYS A 561 29.09 29.05 -57.20
N PRO A 562 30.21 28.34 -57.46
CA PRO A 562 31.52 28.98 -57.41
C PRO A 562 31.65 29.87 -58.66
N LYS A 563 31.30 31.16 -58.53
CA LYS A 563 31.57 32.27 -59.48
C LYS A 563 31.48 31.91 -60.98
N VAL A 564 30.34 32.26 -61.60
CA VAL A 564 30.45 32.90 -62.93
C VAL A 564 31.21 34.20 -62.68
N ASN A 565 32.46 34.26 -63.16
CA ASN A 565 33.35 35.38 -62.93
C ASN A 565 32.69 36.69 -63.40
N PHE A 566 32.70 37.66 -62.49
CA PHE A 566 32.23 39.03 -62.70
C PHE A 566 33.03 39.79 -63.78
N THR A 567 34.05 39.17 -64.39
CA THR A 567 34.85 39.76 -65.47
C THR A 567 34.19 39.70 -66.85
N GLN A 568 33.24 38.79 -67.10
CA GLN A 568 32.64 38.70 -68.45
C GLN A 568 31.55 39.75 -68.68
N LYS A 569 30.82 40.15 -67.64
CA LYS A 569 29.76 41.17 -67.76
C LYS A 569 30.31 42.60 -67.79
N PHE A 570 31.52 42.84 -67.27
CA PHE A 570 32.20 44.13 -67.43
C PHE A 570 32.91 44.24 -68.79
N SER A 571 33.44 43.13 -69.33
CA SER A 571 34.00 43.07 -70.69
C SER A 571 32.95 43.34 -71.77
N ASP A 572 31.73 42.83 -71.61
CA ASP A 572 30.64 43.04 -72.59
C ASP A 572 29.97 44.42 -72.49
N THR A 573 30.16 45.14 -71.37
CA THR A 573 29.64 46.50 -71.21
C THR A 573 30.63 47.55 -71.70
N HIS A 574 31.95 47.28 -71.60
CA HIS A 574 32.97 48.15 -72.20
C HIS A 574 33.08 47.95 -73.73
N SER A 575 32.95 46.72 -74.25
CA SER A 575 32.99 46.47 -75.69
C SER A 575 31.77 47.00 -76.46
N LYS A 576 30.65 47.28 -75.77
CA LYS A 576 29.46 47.91 -76.37
C LYS A 576 29.47 49.44 -76.37
N ILE A 577 30.34 50.08 -75.59
CA ILE A 577 30.48 51.54 -75.57
C ILE A 577 31.50 52.01 -76.62
N GLU A 578 32.43 51.14 -77.03
CA GLU A 578 33.48 51.45 -78.00
C GLU A 578 33.07 51.29 -79.48
N TYR A 579 31.82 50.85 -79.76
CA TYR A 579 31.27 50.72 -81.13
C TYR A 579 30.17 51.73 -81.48
N ASN A 580 29.87 52.69 -80.61
CA ASN A 580 28.88 53.75 -80.84
C ASN A 580 29.48 55.14 -80.62
N HIS A 581 30.64 55.41 -81.23
CA HIS A 581 31.18 56.75 -81.35
C HIS A 581 31.72 57.06 -82.74
#